data_AF-A0A8X8Z7D3-F1
#
_entry.id   AF-A0A8X8Z7D3-F1
#
_cell.length_a   1.000
_cell.length_b   1.000
_cell.length_c   1.000
_cell.angle_alpha   90.00
_cell.angle_beta   90.00
_cell.angle_gamma   90.00
#
_symmetry.space_group_name_H-M   'P 1'
#
loop_
_entity.id
_entity.type
_entity.pdbx_description
1 polymer ?
#
loop_
_entity_poly.entity_id
_entity_poly.type
_entity_poly.pdbx_seq_one_letter_code
_entity_poly.pdbx_strand_id
1 'polypeptide(L)' 'MGEFYGVEAPQEVDVQPPEVVSTKGCGSRLPSRVEKALKLKSKPLRQCKKCQEWGHHDSRNCDKFKEKEKLLSRRNSDV' A
#
# COMPACT_ATOMS: atom_id res chain seq x y z
N MET A 1 -23.06 -24.18 57.26
CA MET A 1 -22.66 -22.90 56.64
C MET A 1 -21.58 -23.23 55.64
N GLY A 2 -21.91 -23.23 54.35
CA GLY A 2 -20.93 -23.50 53.29
C GLY A 2 -20.28 -22.19 52.87
N GLU A 3 -18.97 -22.09 53.03
CA GLU A 3 -18.16 -20.99 52.49
C GLU A 3 -18.21 -21.05 50.95
N PHE A 4 -18.73 -19.99 50.34
CA PHE A 4 -18.65 -19.82 48.90
C PHE A 4 -17.24 -19.37 48.55
N TYR A 5 -16.43 -20.29 47.99
CA TYR A 5 -15.16 -19.96 47.37
C TYR A 5 -15.41 -19.30 46.00
N GLY A 6 -15.94 -18.08 46.02
CA GLY A 6 -16.12 -17.25 44.83
C GLY A 6 -15.12 -16.10 44.88
N VAL A 7 -14.13 -16.12 44.00
CA VAL A 7 -13.24 -14.98 43.76
C VAL A 7 -14.11 -13.75 43.44
N GLU A 8 -13.90 -12.66 44.18
CA GLU A 8 -14.62 -11.40 43.93
C GLU A 8 -14.36 -10.91 42.51
N ALA A 9 -15.41 -10.49 41.81
CA ALA A 9 -15.29 -10.04 40.43
C ALA A 9 -14.37 -8.80 40.37
N PRO A 10 -13.41 -8.75 39.43
CA PRO A 10 -12.48 -7.65 39.34
C PRO A 10 -13.22 -6.32 39.11
N GLN A 11 -12.78 -5.28 39.82
CA GLN A 11 -13.38 -3.95 39.81
C GLN A 11 -13.23 -3.24 38.46
N GLU A 12 -12.21 -3.61 37.68
CA GLU A 12 -11.97 -3.12 36.33
C GLU A 12 -11.72 -4.31 35.39
N VAL A 13 -12.44 -4.32 34.26
CA VAL A 13 -12.29 -5.32 33.20
C VAL A 13 -11.88 -4.58 31.93
N ASP A 14 -10.64 -4.77 31.50
CA ASP A 14 -10.18 -4.27 30.20
C ASP A 14 -10.57 -5.25 29.11
N VAL A 15 -11.60 -4.89 28.32
CA VAL A 15 -12.09 -5.69 27.20
C VAL A 15 -11.45 -5.17 25.92
N GLN A 16 -10.45 -5.88 25.41
CA GLN A 16 -9.87 -5.56 24.12
C GLN A 16 -10.83 -5.98 23.00
N PRO A 17 -11.05 -5.11 21.98
CA PRO A 17 -11.82 -5.49 20.81
C PRO A 17 -11.12 -6.66 20.09
N PRO A 18 -11.89 -7.60 19.51
CA PRO A 18 -11.32 -8.71 18.77
C PRO A 18 -10.51 -8.17 17.59
N GLU A 19 -9.43 -8.87 17.28
CA GLU A 19 -8.58 -8.55 16.14
C GLU A 19 -9.43 -8.55 14.85
N VAL A 20 -9.26 -7.51 14.02
CA VAL A 20 -10.05 -7.39 12.80
C VAL A 20 -9.61 -8.47 11.82
N VAL A 21 -10.32 -9.60 11.82
CA VAL A 21 -10.03 -10.73 10.95
C VAL A 21 -10.63 -10.53 9.56
N SER A 22 -9.85 -10.80 8.52
CA SER A 22 -10.33 -10.77 7.14
C SER A 22 -11.20 -11.99 6.85
N THR A 23 -12.52 -11.85 6.94
CA THR A 23 -13.50 -12.91 6.63
C THR A 23 -13.78 -13.05 5.13
N LYS A 24 -14.36 -14.18 4.69
CA LYS A 24 -14.80 -14.35 3.28
C LYS A 24 -15.84 -13.27 2.93
N GLY A 25 -15.48 -12.36 2.03
CA GLY A 25 -16.31 -11.20 1.66
C GLY A 25 -15.80 -9.86 2.20
N CYS A 26 -14.77 -9.86 3.04
CA CYS A 26 -14.05 -8.64 3.38
C CYS A 26 -13.06 -8.26 2.27
N GLY A 27 -12.77 -6.97 2.13
CA GLY A 27 -11.90 -6.44 1.08
C GLY A 27 -12.61 -6.15 -0.24
N SER A 28 -11.99 -5.32 -1.08
CA SER A 28 -12.51 -5.00 -2.41
C SER A 28 -12.16 -6.10 -3.41
N ARG A 29 -13.05 -6.38 -4.36
CA ARG A 29 -12.80 -7.28 -5.50
C ARG A 29 -11.47 -6.91 -6.21
N LEU A 30 -10.69 -7.93 -6.56
CA LEU A 30 -9.50 -7.77 -7.40
C LEU A 30 -9.92 -7.35 -8.83
N PRO A 31 -9.50 -6.18 -9.33
CA PRO A 31 -9.89 -5.75 -10.67
C PRO A 31 -9.16 -6.58 -11.74
N SER A 32 -9.88 -6.92 -12.79
CA SER A 32 -9.35 -7.62 -13.97
C SER A 32 -8.32 -6.75 -14.72
N ARG A 33 -7.57 -7.38 -15.64
CA ARG A 33 -6.61 -6.68 -16.51
C ARG A 33 -7.29 -5.57 -17.31
N VAL A 34 -8.51 -5.81 -17.80
CA VAL A 34 -9.29 -4.83 -18.57
C VAL A 34 -9.67 -3.63 -17.71
N GLU A 35 -10.17 -3.86 -16.50
CA GLU A 35 -10.55 -2.79 -15.57
C GLU A 35 -9.36 -1.92 -15.16
N LYS A 36 -8.21 -2.55 -14.90
CA LYS A 36 -6.96 -1.81 -14.63
C LYS A 36 -6.55 -0.93 -15.82
N ALA A 37 -6.65 -1.45 -17.05
CA ALA A 37 -6.33 -0.70 -18.26
C ALA A 37 -7.28 0.48 -18.49
N LEU A 38 -8.59 0.27 -18.30
CA LEU A 38 -9.59 1.34 -18.41
C LEU A 38 -9.36 2.45 -17.38
N LYS A 39 -9.06 2.08 -16.13
CA LYS A 39 -8.72 3.04 -15.07
C LYS A 39 -7.43 3.81 -15.33
N LEU A 40 -6.50 3.24 -16.09
CA LEU A 40 -5.29 3.95 -16.52
C LEU A 40 -5.62 4.92 -17.66
N LYS A 41 -6.39 4.47 -18.65
CA LYS A 41 -6.83 5.28 -19.80
C LYS A 41 -7.67 6.49 -19.41
N SER A 42 -8.47 6.39 -18.35
CA SER A 42 -9.28 7.50 -17.85
C SER A 42 -8.46 8.58 -17.14
N LYS A 43 -7.20 8.31 -16.77
CA LYS A 43 -6.33 9.31 -16.16
C LYS A 43 -5.73 10.21 -17.24
N PRO A 44 -5.75 11.54 -17.07
CA PRO A 44 -5.14 12.45 -18.02
C PRO A 44 -3.63 12.20 -18.10
N LEU A 45 -3.09 12.34 -19.31
CA LEU A 45 -1.65 12.40 -19.53
C LEU A 45 -1.12 13.74 -19.02
N ARG A 46 0.10 13.73 -18.51
CA ARG A 46 0.81 14.92 -18.04
C ARG A 46 2.18 14.99 -18.69
N GLN A 47 2.63 16.21 -18.96
CA GLN A 47 3.98 16.44 -19.47
C GLN A 47 4.99 16.39 -18.33
N CYS A 48 5.99 15.53 -18.44
CA CYS A 48 7.07 15.43 -17.46
C CYS A 48 8.08 16.57 -17.64
N LYS A 49 8.38 17.34 -16.58
CA LYS A 49 9.36 18.45 -16.67
C LYS A 49 10.80 17.99 -16.95
N LYS A 50 11.16 16.74 -16.64
CA LYS A 50 12.52 16.21 -16.84
C LYS A 50 12.75 15.71 -18.27
N CYS A 51 11.87 14.88 -18.81
CA CYS A 51 12.02 14.33 -20.16
C CYS A 51 11.13 14.99 -21.23
N GLN A 52 10.27 15.92 -20.82
CA GLN A 52 9.34 16.67 -21.68
C GLN A 52 8.29 15.83 -22.42
N GLU A 53 8.18 14.53 -22.11
CA GLU A 53 7.19 13.63 -22.71
C GLU A 53 5.86 13.65 -21.98
N TRP A 54 4.78 13.40 -22.75
CA TRP A 54 3.45 13.17 -22.24
C TRP A 54 3.28 11.71 -21.83
N GLY A 55 2.94 11.47 -20.57
CA GLY A 55 2.79 10.11 -20.05
C GLY A 55 2.07 10.04 -18.72
N HIS A 56 2.08 8.86 -18.10
CA HIS A 56 1.54 8.64 -16.75
C HIS A 56 2.56 8.87 -15.63
N HIS A 57 3.76 9.39 -15.95
CA HIS A 57 4.81 9.70 -14.98
C HIS A 57 4.99 11.22 -14.81
N ASP A 58 5.71 11.64 -13.78
CA ASP A 58 6.09 13.04 -13.55
C ASP A 58 7.61 13.15 -13.40
N SER A 59 8.13 14.35 -13.12
CA SER A 59 9.57 14.57 -12.92
C SER A 59 10.17 13.75 -11.76
N ARG A 60 9.37 13.35 -10.77
CA ARG A 60 9.83 12.54 -9.63
C ARG A 60 9.90 11.06 -10.00
N ASN A 61 9.01 10.59 -10.86
CA ASN A 61 8.97 9.19 -11.32
C ASN A 61 9.36 9.01 -12.78
N CYS A 62 10.27 9.83 -13.31
CA CYS A 62 10.67 9.73 -14.71
C CYS A 62 11.62 8.55 -14.93
N ASP A 63 11.18 7.55 -15.68
CA ASP A 63 11.92 6.30 -15.89
C ASP A 63 13.25 6.52 -16.62
N LYS A 64 13.28 7.45 -17.58
CA LYS A 64 14.50 7.79 -18.34
C LYS A 64 15.65 8.24 -17.45
N PHE A 65 15.34 8.97 -16.37
CA PHE A 65 16.36 9.47 -15.44
C PHE A 65 16.64 8.48 -14.32
N LYS A 66 15.66 7.69 -13.88
CA LYS A 66 15.90 6.57 -12.95
C LYS A 66 16.85 5.53 -13.54
N GLU A 67 16.70 5.17 -14.81
CA GLU A 67 17.60 4.25 -15.51
C GLU A 67 19.03 4.80 -15.53
N LYS A 68 19.18 6.10 -15.86
CA LYS A 68 20.48 6.77 -15.88
C LYS A 68 21.15 6.82 -14.51
N GLU A 69 20.39 7.09 -13.44
CA GLU A 69 20.89 7.06 -12.06
C GLU A 69 21.30 5.65 -11.63
N LYS A 70 20.50 4.63 -11.96
CA LYS A 70 20.85 3.22 -11.67
C LYS A 70 22.13 2.80 -12.39
N LEU A 71 22.32 3.18 -13.66
CA LEU A 71 23.54 2.91 -14.43
C LEU A 71 24.76 3.66 -13.87
N LEU A 72 24.57 4.87 -13.34
CA LEU A 72 25.65 5.59 -12.63
C LEU A 72 25.99 4.91 -11.30
N SER A 73 24.99 4.54 -10.51
CA SER A 73 25.19 3.88 -9.22
C SER A 73 25.92 2.55 -9.37
N ARG A 74 25.57 1.73 -10.38
CA ARG A 74 26.27 0.49 -10.69
C ARG A 74 27.75 0.73 -10.98
N ARG A 75 28.06 1.66 -11.89
CA ARG A 75 29.45 2.00 -12.21
C ARG A 75 30.28 2.50 -11.03
N ASN A 76 29.65 3.18 -10.06
CA ASN A 76 30.35 3.63 -8.85
C ASN A 76 30.48 2.53 -7.78
N SER A 77 29.72 1.44 -7.86
CA SER A 77 29.91 0.26 -7.00
C SER A 77 30.94 -0.74 -7.53
N ASP A 78 31.32 -0.62 -8.81
CA ASP A 78 32.36 -1.42 -9.46
C ASP A 78 33.77 -0.80 -9.33
N VAL A 79 33.90 0.32 -8.61
CA VAL A 79 35.17 1.00 -8.24
C VAL A 79 35.33 0.92 -6.73
#